data_AF-A0A9D6S520-F1
#
_entry.id   AF-A0A9D6S520-F1
#
_cell.length_a   1.000
_cell.length_b   1.000
_cell.length_c   1.000
_cell.angle_alpha   90.00
_cell.angle_beta   90.00
_cell.angle_gamma   90.00
#
_symmetry.space_group_name_H-M   'P 1'
#
loop_
_entity.id
_entity.type
_entity.pdbx_description
1 polymer ?
#
loop_
_entity_poly.entity_id
_entity_poly.type
_entity_poly.pdbx_seq_one_letter_code
_entity_poly.pdbx_strand_id
1 'polypeptide(L)'
;MNKKVIEGPFTVMLAASLWAVDALIRTPLTKTIPSASIVFYEHAIGLFVFSPLFIKSMTILRTLSTKTWMHVALLALVSSVGGTILFTQALSVSFATGDFITPLLLQKLQPFLVIVLARIILKEKLHIQFFIWAPIALIGSHLMSFGNLLPHVSLANKELVVLLSLGAAACWGSGTIISKLLLSKYSPRDATFLRFLAAIPLSFVIAITLGQYAPPSVLSTTDLIRFVAISLTTGAAALLLYYQGLSHTRAHIATIAELSFPLVSVIIGITALNPYGAPQSLSAYQIAGIILLIASVLRISFLQQSSSPPVRVVGEVMRGTADGKKLGFPTANIKLSKSLDLVHGVYACEVTIDGKTYQGVLHYGPRLVFGESEPQFEVNIFSFNKKIYGKKVEVTVKDFIRPTRQFSSKQALIREMRKDAVVAKKILQAI
;
A
#
# COMPACT_ATOMS: atom_id res chain seq x y z
N MET A 1 -15.33 -7.22 -15.44
CA MET A 1 -14.13 -6.46 -15.00
C MET A 1 -14.10 -6.39 -13.48
N ASN A 2 -13.08 -6.96 -12.84
CA ASN A 2 -12.93 -6.89 -11.38
C ASN A 2 -12.48 -5.46 -10.98
N LYS A 3 -13.43 -4.60 -10.57
CA LYS A 3 -13.22 -3.17 -10.27
C LYS A 3 -12.01 -2.92 -9.35
N LYS A 4 -11.80 -3.80 -8.36
CA LYS A 4 -10.71 -3.68 -7.36
C LYS A 4 -9.29 -3.77 -7.94
N VAL A 5 -9.11 -4.43 -9.09
CA VAL A 5 -7.77 -4.65 -9.69
C VAL A 5 -7.18 -3.37 -10.26
N ILE A 6 -8.05 -2.47 -10.71
CA ILE A 6 -7.66 -1.19 -11.29
C ILE A 6 -7.70 -0.10 -10.21
N GLU A 7 -8.70 -0.14 -9.33
CA GLU A 7 -8.88 0.83 -8.26
C GLU A 7 -7.66 0.94 -7.32
N GLY A 8 -6.99 -0.17 -7.00
CA GLY A 8 -5.81 -0.17 -6.12
C GLY A 8 -4.65 0.69 -6.67
N PRO A 9 -4.06 0.34 -7.83
CA PRO A 9 -2.97 1.11 -8.44
C PRO A 9 -3.34 2.57 -8.72
N PHE A 10 -4.57 2.85 -9.17
CA PHE A 10 -5.02 4.24 -9.36
C PHE A 10 -5.12 5.01 -8.04
N THR A 11 -5.55 4.36 -6.96
CA THR A 11 -5.57 5.01 -5.63
C THR A 11 -4.14 5.30 -5.16
N VAL A 12 -3.17 4.42 -5.46
CA VAL A 12 -1.74 4.69 -5.22
C VAL A 12 -1.28 5.89 -6.06
N MET A 13 -1.62 5.95 -7.35
CA MET A 13 -1.28 7.10 -8.20
C MET A 13 -1.86 8.41 -7.64
N LEU A 14 -3.13 8.40 -7.25
CA LEU A 14 -3.79 9.56 -6.68
C LEU A 14 -3.09 10.03 -5.40
N ALA A 15 -2.80 9.10 -4.50
CA ALA A 15 -2.09 9.39 -3.25
C ALA A 15 -0.68 9.93 -3.50
N ALA A 16 0.09 9.28 -4.38
CA ALA A 16 1.43 9.73 -4.73
C ALA A 16 1.42 11.12 -5.38
N SER A 17 0.41 11.41 -6.19
CA SER A 17 0.26 12.73 -6.82
C SER A 17 -0.01 13.83 -5.80
N LEU A 18 -0.55 13.53 -4.61
CA LEU A 18 -0.67 14.55 -3.56
C LEU A 18 0.70 14.98 -3.03
N TRP A 19 1.72 14.11 -3.04
CA TRP A 19 3.09 14.45 -2.62
C TRP A 19 3.77 15.47 -3.54
N ALA A 20 3.27 15.71 -4.75
CA ALA A 20 3.81 16.71 -5.67
C ALA A 20 3.83 18.13 -5.09
N VAL A 21 2.85 18.42 -4.22
CA VAL A 21 2.65 19.74 -3.61
C VAL A 21 3.54 19.91 -2.37
N ASP A 22 4.16 18.82 -1.88
CA ASP A 22 4.92 18.83 -0.64
C ASP A 22 6.07 19.84 -0.67
N ALA A 23 6.83 19.88 -1.77
CA ALA A 23 7.94 20.83 -1.92
C ALA A 23 7.45 22.30 -1.83
N LEU A 24 6.26 22.62 -2.35
CA LEU A 24 5.73 23.99 -2.31
C LEU A 24 5.34 24.41 -0.87
N ILE A 25 4.76 23.50 -0.09
CA ILE A 25 4.29 23.78 1.27
C ILE A 25 5.44 23.66 2.29
N ARG A 26 6.34 22.70 2.10
CA ARG A 26 7.45 22.37 3.02
C ARG A 26 8.63 23.31 2.88
N THR A 27 9.00 23.72 1.67
CA THR A 27 10.22 24.53 1.44
C THR A 27 10.27 25.80 2.31
N PRO A 28 9.18 26.59 2.46
CA PRO A 28 9.19 27.75 3.36
C PRO A 28 9.53 27.40 4.81
N LEU A 29 9.10 26.24 5.33
CA LEU A 29 9.39 25.80 6.69
C LEU A 29 10.89 25.51 6.87
N THR A 30 11.55 24.95 5.85
CA THR A 30 12.98 24.60 5.92
C THR A 30 13.92 25.80 6.10
N LYS A 31 13.42 27.02 5.89
CA LYS A 31 14.20 28.26 6.09
C LYS A 31 14.33 28.65 7.56
N THR A 32 13.37 28.24 8.40
CA THR A 32 13.26 28.70 9.79
C THR A 32 13.22 27.56 10.81
N ILE A 33 12.87 26.35 10.37
CA ILE A 33 12.72 25.17 11.23
C ILE A 33 13.64 24.06 10.72
N PRO A 34 14.46 23.43 11.58
CA PRO A 34 15.29 22.29 11.18
C PRO A 34 14.46 21.09 10.69
N SER A 35 15.04 20.31 9.77
CA SER A 35 14.40 19.16 9.13
C SER A 35 13.77 18.17 10.10
N ALA A 36 14.48 17.77 11.18
CA ALA A 36 13.93 16.82 12.16
C ALA A 36 12.72 17.37 12.93
N SER A 37 12.70 18.68 13.24
CA SER A 37 11.57 19.33 13.88
C SER A 37 10.36 19.44 12.96
N ILE A 38 10.57 19.74 11.67
CA ILE A 38 9.48 19.73 10.68
C ILE A 38 8.79 18.37 10.67
N VAL A 39 9.56 17.28 10.63
CA VAL A 39 9.02 15.92 10.63
C VAL A 39 8.28 15.59 11.94
N PHE A 40 8.79 16.04 13.10
CA PHE A 40 8.08 15.89 14.36
C PHE A 40 6.71 16.59 14.35
N TYR A 41 6.68 17.87 13.98
CA TYR A 41 5.43 18.65 13.94
C TYR A 41 4.44 18.13 12.90
N GLU A 42 4.91 17.71 11.74
CA GLU A 42 4.08 17.09 10.70
C GLU A 42 3.31 15.86 11.24
N HIS A 43 3.99 14.99 11.98
CA HIS A 43 3.34 13.80 12.53
C HIS A 43 2.46 14.13 13.75
N ALA A 44 2.89 15.04 14.62
CA ALA A 44 2.11 15.45 15.79
C ALA A 44 0.81 16.18 15.39
N ILE A 45 0.92 17.20 14.53
CA ILE A 45 -0.22 17.97 14.02
C ILE A 45 -1.07 17.08 13.10
N GLY A 46 -0.44 16.23 12.28
CA GLY A 46 -1.16 15.28 11.44
C GLY A 46 -2.04 14.33 12.23
N LEU A 47 -1.50 13.74 13.32
CA LEU A 47 -2.26 12.88 14.21
C LEU A 47 -3.40 13.63 14.92
N PHE A 48 -3.16 14.88 15.34
CA PHE A 48 -4.17 15.72 15.97
C PHE A 48 -5.33 16.04 15.01
N VAL A 49 -5.03 16.53 13.81
CA VAL A 49 -6.03 16.87 12.77
C VAL A 49 -6.85 15.65 12.36
N PHE A 50 -6.22 14.48 12.24
CA PHE A 50 -6.91 13.23 11.86
C PHE A 50 -7.47 12.44 13.06
N SER A 51 -7.33 12.94 14.29
CA SER A 51 -7.79 12.25 15.48
C SER A 51 -9.28 11.83 15.42
N PRO A 52 -10.22 12.60 14.83
CA PRO A 52 -11.62 12.16 14.72
C PRO A 52 -11.78 10.87 13.89
N LEU A 53 -10.93 10.67 12.88
CA LEU A 53 -10.93 9.46 12.04
C LEU A 53 -10.31 8.26 12.76
N PHE A 54 -9.42 8.50 13.74
CA PHE A 54 -8.65 7.48 14.44
C PHE A 54 -9.21 7.07 15.81
N ILE A 55 -10.32 7.66 16.27
CA ILE A 55 -10.96 7.32 17.56
C ILE A 55 -11.15 5.80 17.71
N LYS A 56 -11.67 5.14 16.66
CA LYS A 56 -11.87 3.69 16.67
C LYS A 56 -10.55 2.91 16.64
N SER A 57 -9.55 3.44 15.96
CA SER A 57 -8.22 2.83 15.86
C SER A 57 -7.48 2.82 17.20
N MET A 58 -7.79 3.70 18.15
CA MET A 58 -7.19 3.64 19.51
C MET A 58 -7.40 2.30 20.22
N THR A 59 -8.50 1.60 19.92
CA THR A 59 -8.78 0.28 20.52
C THR A 59 -7.74 -0.77 20.16
N ILE A 60 -7.07 -0.63 19.02
CA ILE A 60 -6.04 -1.57 18.56
C ILE A 60 -4.83 -1.61 19.49
N LEU A 61 -4.52 -0.50 20.18
CA LEU A 61 -3.29 -0.38 20.98
C LEU A 61 -3.26 -1.41 22.12
N ARG A 62 -4.43 -1.86 22.57
CA ARG A 62 -4.59 -2.88 23.61
C ARG A 62 -4.34 -4.31 23.12
N THR A 63 -4.33 -4.53 21.80
CA THR A 63 -4.24 -5.88 21.20
C THR A 63 -2.94 -6.12 20.44
N LEU A 64 -2.06 -5.12 20.34
CA LEU A 64 -0.80 -5.24 19.63
C LEU A 64 0.22 -6.08 20.41
N SER A 65 0.77 -7.10 19.76
CA SER A 65 1.93 -7.83 20.27
C SER A 65 3.19 -6.95 20.26
N THR A 66 4.15 -7.25 21.13
CA THR A 66 5.48 -6.62 21.14
C THR A 66 6.16 -6.72 19.77
N LYS A 67 6.02 -7.88 19.11
CA LYS A 67 6.53 -8.07 17.75
C LYS A 67 5.92 -7.07 16.79
N THR A 68 4.60 -6.87 16.82
CA THR A 68 3.97 -5.87 15.95
C THR A 68 4.46 -4.46 16.24
N TRP A 69 4.58 -4.09 17.53
CA TRP A 69 5.12 -2.78 17.91
C TRP A 69 6.53 -2.54 17.35
N MET A 70 7.41 -3.54 17.37
CA MET A 70 8.73 -3.42 16.74
C MET A 70 8.65 -3.19 15.24
N HIS A 71 7.74 -3.86 14.52
CA HIS A 71 7.57 -3.64 13.07
C HIS A 71 7.01 -2.25 12.78
N VAL A 72 6.07 -1.76 13.60
CA VAL A 72 5.51 -0.41 13.49
C VAL A 72 6.58 0.64 13.77
N ALA A 73 7.39 0.45 14.81
CA ALA A 73 8.49 1.35 15.15
C ALA A 73 9.55 1.36 14.05
N LEU A 74 9.94 0.20 13.52
CA LEU A 74 10.88 0.11 12.40
C LEU A 74 10.32 0.78 11.14
N LEU A 75 9.04 0.55 10.82
CA LEU A 75 8.36 1.20 9.70
C LEU A 75 8.36 2.73 9.85
N ALA A 76 7.99 3.21 11.04
CA ALA A 76 7.94 4.64 11.32
C ALA A 76 9.34 5.26 11.25
N LEU A 77 10.33 4.60 11.85
CA LEU A 77 11.73 5.05 11.84
C LEU A 77 12.28 5.15 10.42
N VAL A 78 12.15 4.10 9.62
CA VAL A 78 12.76 4.04 8.29
C VAL A 78 12.00 4.94 7.32
N SER A 79 10.68 4.85 7.26
CA SER A 79 9.89 5.46 6.18
C SER A 79 9.27 6.81 6.55
N SER A 80 8.73 6.96 7.75
CA SER A 80 8.09 8.22 8.18
C SER A 80 9.10 9.26 8.68
N VAL A 81 10.14 8.81 9.39
CA VAL A 81 11.12 9.71 10.01
C VAL A 81 12.38 9.81 9.15
N GLY A 82 13.11 8.71 8.97
CA GLY A 82 14.37 8.67 8.25
C GLY A 82 14.25 9.17 6.82
N GLY A 83 13.36 8.56 6.02
CA GLY A 83 13.15 8.98 4.63
C GLY A 83 12.79 10.47 4.50
N THR A 84 11.86 10.95 5.32
CA THR A 84 11.38 12.33 5.29
C THR A 84 12.45 13.32 5.75
N ILE A 85 13.23 13.01 6.80
CA ILE A 85 14.34 13.87 7.25
C ILE A 85 15.41 13.96 6.16
N LEU A 86 15.85 12.82 5.61
CA LEU A 86 16.86 12.78 4.56
C LEU A 86 16.41 13.58 3.34
N PHE A 87 15.15 13.41 2.93
CA PHE A 87 14.62 14.15 1.78
C PHE A 87 14.46 15.65 2.07
N THR A 88 13.95 16.02 3.24
CA THR A 88 13.82 17.43 3.65
C THR A 88 15.18 18.11 3.69
N GLN A 89 16.20 17.42 4.20
CA GLN A 89 17.57 17.90 4.20
C GLN A 89 18.14 18.02 2.79
N ALA A 90 17.88 17.04 1.91
CA ALA A 90 18.28 17.09 0.51
C ALA A 90 17.68 18.32 -0.18
N LEU A 91 16.38 18.59 -0.01
CA LEU A 91 15.72 19.78 -0.55
C LEU A 91 16.34 21.07 -0.02
N SER A 92 16.59 21.16 1.29
CA SER A 92 17.20 22.33 1.91
C SER A 92 18.57 22.67 1.30
N VAL A 93 19.48 21.69 1.21
CA VAL A 93 20.83 21.87 0.66
C VAL A 93 20.80 22.13 -0.85
N SER A 94 19.97 21.37 -1.58
CA SER A 94 19.87 21.46 -3.04
C SER A 94 19.30 22.81 -3.49
N PHE A 95 18.30 23.34 -2.78
CA PHE A 95 17.70 24.64 -3.13
C PHE A 95 18.64 25.81 -2.83
N ALA A 96 19.46 25.72 -1.78
CA ALA A 96 20.48 26.72 -1.48
C ALA A 96 21.54 26.83 -2.60
N THR A 97 21.71 25.79 -3.41
CA THR A 97 22.67 25.72 -4.53
C THR A 97 22.00 25.86 -5.91
N GLY A 98 20.69 26.17 -5.95
CA GLY A 98 19.94 26.30 -7.21
C GLY A 98 19.67 24.98 -7.93
N ASP A 99 19.92 23.84 -7.28
CA ASP A 99 19.62 22.52 -7.82
C ASP A 99 18.21 22.09 -7.38
N PHE A 100 17.26 22.16 -8.30
CA PHE A 100 15.87 21.75 -8.03
C PHE A 100 15.58 20.33 -8.53
N ILE A 101 16.48 19.73 -9.31
CA ILE A 101 16.21 18.53 -10.10
C ILE A 101 16.78 17.28 -9.42
N THR A 102 17.99 17.36 -8.87
CA THR A 102 18.72 16.17 -8.40
C THR A 102 17.93 15.36 -7.36
N PRO A 103 17.36 15.96 -6.29
CA PRO A 103 16.60 15.18 -5.32
C PRO A 103 15.36 14.51 -5.89
N LEU A 104 14.66 15.19 -6.80
CA LEU A 104 13.44 14.70 -7.44
C LEU A 104 13.73 13.58 -8.44
N LEU A 105 14.83 13.69 -9.17
CA LEU A 105 15.26 12.68 -10.13
C LEU A 105 15.73 11.40 -9.42
N LEU A 106 16.54 11.52 -8.37
CA LEU A 106 17.09 10.37 -7.66
C LEU A 106 16.03 9.57 -6.89
N GLN A 107 14.95 10.20 -6.43
CA GLN A 107 13.79 9.49 -5.87
C GLN A 107 13.15 8.51 -6.86
N LYS A 108 13.22 8.77 -8.18
CA LYS A 108 12.68 7.87 -9.21
C LYS A 108 13.45 6.54 -9.28
N LEU A 109 14.54 6.37 -8.52
CA LEU A 109 15.26 5.11 -8.36
C LEU A 109 14.67 4.21 -7.26
N GLN A 110 13.73 4.70 -6.45
CA GLN A 110 13.03 3.90 -5.44
C GLN A 110 12.44 2.57 -5.99
N PRO A 111 11.83 2.52 -7.19
CA PRO A 111 11.26 1.29 -7.74
C PRO A 111 12.24 0.12 -7.81
N PHE A 112 13.52 0.37 -8.10
CA PHE A 112 14.52 -0.69 -8.17
C PHE A 112 14.65 -1.43 -6.83
N LEU A 113 14.74 -0.68 -5.73
CA LEU A 113 14.83 -1.27 -4.40
C LEU A 113 13.52 -1.99 -4.03
N VAL A 114 12.36 -1.38 -4.29
CA VAL A 114 11.06 -2.00 -3.99
C VAL A 114 10.91 -3.32 -4.75
N ILE A 115 11.27 -3.37 -6.03
CA ILE A 115 11.18 -4.58 -6.86
C ILE A 115 12.05 -5.70 -6.28
N VAL A 116 13.28 -5.40 -5.90
CA VAL A 116 14.22 -6.36 -5.29
C VAL A 116 13.69 -6.85 -3.93
N LEU A 117 13.31 -5.93 -3.04
CA LEU A 117 12.81 -6.29 -1.71
C LEU A 117 11.45 -7.01 -1.77
N ALA A 118 10.57 -6.66 -2.71
CA ALA A 118 9.32 -7.36 -2.94
C ALA A 118 9.55 -8.80 -3.38
N ARG A 119 10.59 -9.04 -4.20
CA ARG A 119 10.97 -10.39 -4.61
C ARG A 119 11.56 -11.20 -3.46
N ILE A 120 12.40 -10.61 -2.62
CA ILE A 120 13.11 -11.30 -1.53
C ILE A 120 12.20 -11.52 -0.31
N ILE A 121 11.51 -10.46 0.14
CA ILE A 121 10.76 -10.44 1.41
C ILE A 121 9.31 -10.88 1.18
N LEU A 122 8.62 -10.30 0.20
CA LEU A 122 7.21 -10.61 -0.09
C LEU A 122 7.04 -11.79 -1.06
N LYS A 123 8.15 -12.32 -1.60
CA LYS A 123 8.17 -13.42 -2.57
C LYS A 123 7.32 -13.15 -3.82
N GLU A 124 7.14 -11.88 -4.19
CA GLU A 124 6.37 -11.51 -5.37
C GLU A 124 7.03 -12.09 -6.64
N LYS A 125 6.20 -12.51 -7.60
CA LYS A 125 6.66 -12.99 -8.91
C LYS A 125 6.47 -11.88 -9.94
N LEU A 126 7.52 -11.63 -10.72
CA LEU A 126 7.50 -10.65 -11.81
C LEU A 126 7.18 -11.37 -13.12
N HIS A 127 6.13 -10.94 -13.78
CA HIS A 127 5.77 -11.44 -15.11
C HIS A 127 6.74 -10.87 -16.17
N ILE A 128 7.04 -11.59 -17.26
CA ILE A 128 8.01 -11.10 -18.27
C ILE A 128 7.64 -9.71 -18.82
N GLN A 129 6.36 -9.45 -19.03
CA GLN A 129 5.89 -8.15 -19.49
C GLN A 129 6.14 -7.01 -18.48
N PHE A 130 6.35 -7.29 -17.20
CA PHE A 130 6.76 -6.28 -16.23
C PHE A 130 8.11 -5.65 -16.63
N PHE A 131 9.06 -6.46 -17.11
CA PHE A 131 10.37 -5.99 -17.55
C PHE A 131 10.32 -5.15 -18.83
N ILE A 132 9.20 -5.19 -19.56
CA ILE A 132 8.95 -4.34 -20.72
C ILE A 132 8.32 -3.01 -20.26
N TRP A 133 7.26 -3.08 -19.46
CA TRP A 133 6.48 -1.89 -19.10
C TRP A 133 7.12 -1.05 -17.99
N ALA A 134 7.92 -1.62 -17.09
CA ALA A 134 8.55 -0.85 -16.01
C ALA A 134 9.59 0.17 -16.54
N PRO A 135 10.51 -0.19 -17.47
CA PRO A 135 11.37 0.81 -18.12
C PRO A 135 10.58 1.89 -18.87
N ILE A 136 9.49 1.52 -19.55
CA ILE A 136 8.62 2.48 -20.25
C ILE A 136 7.97 3.45 -19.26
N ALA A 137 7.54 2.97 -18.09
CA ALA A 137 7.01 3.84 -17.03
C ALA A 137 8.07 4.82 -16.49
N LEU A 138 9.31 4.38 -16.32
CA LEU A 138 10.42 5.26 -15.90
C LEU A 138 10.71 6.34 -16.96
N ILE A 139 10.76 5.96 -18.24
CA ILE A 139 10.90 6.91 -19.35
C ILE A 139 9.70 7.88 -19.38
N GLY A 140 8.47 7.37 -19.23
CA GLY A 140 7.27 8.19 -19.18
C GLY A 140 7.30 9.20 -18.04
N SER A 141 7.69 8.76 -16.84
CA SER A 141 7.86 9.63 -15.67
C SER A 141 8.96 10.66 -15.88
N HIS A 142 10.06 10.32 -16.54
CA HIS A 142 11.12 11.26 -16.92
C HIS A 142 10.61 12.33 -17.87
N LEU A 143 10.03 11.91 -19.01
CA LEU A 143 9.50 12.82 -20.04
C LEU A 143 8.41 13.75 -19.47
N MET A 144 7.55 13.23 -18.59
CA MET A 144 6.53 14.03 -17.90
C MET A 144 7.15 15.14 -17.04
N SER A 145 8.24 14.84 -16.32
CA SER A 145 8.88 15.80 -15.42
C SER A 145 9.81 16.78 -16.13
N PHE A 146 10.53 16.33 -17.16
CA PHE A 146 11.67 17.05 -17.73
C PHE A 146 11.60 17.26 -19.25
N GLY A 147 10.54 16.79 -19.91
CA GLY A 147 10.45 16.84 -21.36
C GLY A 147 11.56 16.02 -22.03
N ASN A 148 12.20 16.59 -23.06
CA ASN A 148 13.32 15.95 -23.75
C ASN A 148 14.69 16.20 -23.10
N LEU A 149 14.74 16.88 -21.95
CA LEU A 149 15.99 17.14 -21.26
C LEU A 149 16.62 15.82 -20.82
N LEU A 150 17.87 15.58 -21.21
CA LEU A 150 18.61 14.42 -20.72
C LEU A 150 18.91 14.60 -19.24
N PRO A 151 18.74 13.54 -18.42
CA PRO A 151 19.07 13.61 -17.01
C PRO A 151 20.58 13.84 -16.86
N HIS A 152 20.96 15.01 -16.36
CA HIS A 152 22.35 15.32 -16.03
C HIS A 152 22.49 15.47 -14.52
N VAL A 153 23.07 14.45 -13.88
CA VAL A 153 23.47 14.50 -12.48
C VAL A 153 24.98 14.72 -12.44
N SER A 154 25.38 15.95 -12.12
CA SER A 154 26.78 16.22 -11.79
C SER A 154 27.02 15.86 -10.33
N LEU A 155 28.08 15.12 -10.05
CA LEU A 155 28.48 14.79 -8.68
C LEU A 155 29.24 15.93 -8.01
N ALA A 156 29.94 16.76 -8.78
CA ALA A 156 30.82 17.79 -8.24
C ALA A 156 30.04 18.79 -7.36
N ASN A 157 30.42 18.86 -6.09
CA ASN A 157 29.79 19.70 -5.06
C ASN A 157 28.32 19.36 -4.75
N LYS A 158 27.87 18.15 -5.10
CA LYS A 158 26.49 17.66 -4.88
C LYS A 158 26.44 16.31 -4.18
N GLU A 159 27.58 15.83 -3.68
CA GLU A 159 27.76 14.52 -3.07
C GLU A 159 26.76 14.30 -1.92
N LEU A 160 26.61 15.31 -1.05
CA LEU A 160 25.67 15.25 0.07
C LEU A 160 24.21 15.17 -0.41
N VAL A 161 23.83 15.97 -1.42
CA VAL A 161 22.47 15.98 -1.98
C VAL A 161 22.14 14.61 -2.56
N VAL A 162 23.08 14.02 -3.31
CA VAL A 162 22.94 12.68 -3.91
C VAL A 162 22.78 11.61 -2.83
N LEU A 163 23.66 11.60 -1.83
CA LEU A 163 23.61 10.63 -0.72
C LEU A 163 22.29 10.71 0.06
N LEU A 164 21.86 11.92 0.43
CA LEU A 164 20.60 12.14 1.15
C LEU A 164 19.40 11.69 0.31
N SER A 165 19.39 12.00 -0.98
CA SER A 165 18.28 11.65 -1.88
C SER A 165 18.17 10.15 -2.13
N LEU A 166 19.31 9.47 -2.32
CA LEU A 166 19.35 8.00 -2.44
C LEU A 166 18.97 7.32 -1.13
N GLY A 167 19.42 7.86 0.01
CA GLY A 167 19.02 7.40 1.34
C GLY A 167 17.51 7.51 1.55
N ALA A 168 16.91 8.64 1.17
CA ALA A 168 15.46 8.82 1.23
C ALA A 168 14.70 7.82 0.35
N ALA A 169 15.14 7.63 -0.90
CA ALA A 169 14.57 6.63 -1.81
C ALA A 169 14.67 5.21 -1.23
N ALA A 170 15.79 4.87 -0.59
CA ALA A 170 15.98 3.57 0.04
C ALA A 170 15.06 3.36 1.25
N CYS A 171 14.92 4.40 2.08
CA CYS A 171 14.02 4.45 3.22
C CYS A 171 12.56 4.25 2.81
N TRP A 172 12.07 5.01 1.83
CA TRP A 172 10.68 4.86 1.37
C TRP A 172 10.45 3.55 0.64
N GLY A 173 11.39 3.09 -0.18
CA GLY A 173 11.28 1.79 -0.85
C GLY A 173 11.20 0.62 0.15
N SER A 174 12.03 0.64 1.19
CA SER A 174 11.94 -0.33 2.30
C SER A 174 10.63 -0.18 3.08
N GLY A 175 10.21 1.07 3.30
CA GLY A 175 8.93 1.41 3.92
C GLY A 175 7.73 0.78 3.23
N THR A 176 7.65 0.84 1.90
CA THR A 176 6.58 0.23 1.11
C THR A 176 6.44 -1.27 1.39
N ILE A 177 7.56 -1.98 1.53
CA ILE A 177 7.58 -3.42 1.83
C ILE A 177 7.08 -3.71 3.25
N ILE A 178 7.58 -2.96 4.24
CA ILE A 178 7.15 -3.14 5.63
C ILE A 178 5.67 -2.73 5.78
N SER A 179 5.22 -1.70 5.08
CA SER A 179 3.80 -1.31 4.99
C SER A 179 2.93 -2.43 4.44
N LYS A 180 3.37 -3.15 3.38
CA LYS A 180 2.63 -4.33 2.88
C LYS A 180 2.51 -5.42 3.93
N LEU A 181 3.58 -5.70 4.69
CA LEU A 181 3.52 -6.66 5.79
C LEU A 181 2.53 -6.22 6.87
N LEU A 182 2.49 -4.94 7.22
CA LEU A 182 1.54 -4.40 8.19
C LEU A 182 0.09 -4.48 7.70
N LEU A 183 -0.16 -4.10 6.44
CA LEU A 183 -1.47 -4.10 5.80
C LEU A 183 -2.04 -5.51 5.58
N SER A 184 -1.23 -6.56 5.70
CA SER A 184 -1.73 -7.94 5.72
C SER A 184 -2.52 -8.29 6.99
N LYS A 185 -2.34 -7.52 8.07
CA LYS A 185 -2.95 -7.76 9.39
C LYS A 185 -3.87 -6.65 9.86
N TYR A 186 -3.65 -5.42 9.38
CA TYR A 186 -4.33 -4.24 9.87
C TYR A 186 -4.98 -3.45 8.74
N SER A 187 -6.09 -2.80 9.05
CA SER A 187 -6.79 -1.97 8.07
C SER A 187 -5.92 -0.77 7.65
N PRO A 188 -6.12 -0.20 6.44
CA PRO A 188 -5.39 1.00 6.02
C PRO A 188 -5.45 2.15 7.04
N ARG A 189 -6.60 2.32 7.69
CA ARG A 189 -6.82 3.33 8.73
C ARG A 189 -5.96 3.06 9.96
N ASP A 190 -5.98 1.83 10.47
CA ASP A 190 -5.21 1.47 11.66
C ASP A 190 -3.71 1.52 11.39
N ALA A 191 -3.27 1.07 10.22
CA ALA A 191 -1.87 1.15 9.81
C ALA A 191 -1.39 2.60 9.71
N THR A 192 -2.22 3.51 9.19
CA THR A 192 -1.91 4.95 9.12
C THR A 192 -1.79 5.54 10.52
N PHE A 193 -2.77 5.27 11.39
CA PHE A 193 -2.77 5.70 12.79
C PHE A 193 -1.51 5.24 13.53
N LEU A 194 -1.18 3.95 13.45
CA LEU A 194 -0.02 3.37 14.13
C LEU A 194 1.30 3.97 13.64
N ARG A 195 1.41 4.22 12.33
CA ARG A 195 2.60 4.82 11.74
C ARG A 195 2.80 6.25 12.19
N PHE A 196 1.74 7.06 12.22
CA PHE A 196 1.80 8.44 12.73
C PHE A 196 2.10 8.47 14.24
N LEU A 197 1.41 7.64 15.03
CA LEU A 197 1.61 7.55 16.47
C LEU A 197 3.06 7.17 16.83
N ALA A 198 3.64 6.19 16.16
CA ALA A 198 5.01 5.75 16.42
C ALA A 198 6.07 6.76 15.94
N ALA A 199 5.79 7.51 14.87
CA ALA A 199 6.72 8.50 14.34
C ALA A 199 6.97 9.68 15.30
N ILE A 200 5.99 10.07 16.11
CA ILE A 200 6.11 11.22 17.04
C ILE A 200 7.26 11.05 18.04
N PRO A 201 7.30 10.00 18.91
CA PRO A 201 8.41 9.85 19.85
C PRO A 201 9.75 9.61 19.15
N LEU A 202 9.76 8.89 18.02
CA LEU A 202 10.99 8.62 17.25
C LEU A 202 11.59 9.89 16.66
N SER A 203 10.76 10.71 15.99
CA SER A 203 11.18 11.98 15.41
C SER A 203 11.58 12.99 16.48
N PHE A 204 10.92 13.00 17.64
CA PHE A 204 11.32 13.83 18.78
C PHE A 204 12.71 13.46 19.31
N VAL A 205 12.96 12.17 19.55
CA VAL A 205 14.29 11.70 20.00
C VAL A 205 15.36 12.03 18.97
N ILE A 206 15.08 11.83 17.68
CA ILE A 206 16.01 12.19 16.60
C ILE A 206 16.26 13.70 16.56
N ALA A 207 15.23 14.53 16.71
CA ALA A 207 15.39 15.98 16.72
C ALA A 207 16.26 16.46 17.90
N ILE A 208 16.08 15.90 19.09
CA ILE A 208 16.90 16.22 20.27
C ILE A 208 18.34 15.74 20.08
N THR A 209 18.55 14.49 19.65
CA THR A 209 19.89 13.90 19.48
C THR A 209 20.72 14.61 18.40
N LEU A 210 20.07 15.13 17.35
CA LEU A 210 20.72 15.92 16.31
C LEU A 210 20.87 17.41 16.67
N GLY A 211 20.39 17.86 17.84
CA GLY A 211 20.35 19.29 18.18
C GLY A 211 19.45 20.11 17.26
N GLN A 212 18.51 19.45 16.58
CA GLN A 212 17.58 20.03 15.60
C GLN A 212 16.18 20.28 16.17
N TYR A 213 15.99 20.15 17.49
CA TYR A 213 14.70 20.41 18.12
C TYR A 213 14.42 21.91 18.22
N ALA A 214 13.31 22.33 17.65
CA ALA A 214 12.76 23.67 17.74
C ALA A 214 11.55 23.64 18.69
N PRO A 215 11.50 24.47 19.74
CA PRO A 215 10.36 24.50 20.65
C PRO A 215 9.12 25.15 20.01
N PRO A 216 7.89 24.84 20.47
CA PRO A 216 6.67 25.39 19.85
C PRO A 216 6.58 26.92 19.83
N SER A 217 7.29 27.61 20.73
CA SER A 217 7.33 29.07 20.82
C SER A 217 7.95 29.75 19.60
N VAL A 218 8.75 29.03 18.79
CA VAL A 218 9.34 29.59 17.57
C VAL A 218 8.43 29.46 16.34
N LEU A 219 7.32 28.72 16.46
CA LEU A 219 6.40 28.50 15.33
C LEU A 219 5.49 29.70 15.13
N SER A 220 5.48 30.25 13.91
CA SER A 220 4.51 31.28 13.54
C SER A 220 3.13 30.68 13.25
N THR A 221 2.08 31.51 13.27
CA THR A 221 0.74 31.11 12.82
C THR A 221 0.75 30.57 11.39
N THR A 222 1.57 31.16 10.51
CA THR A 222 1.71 30.70 9.12
C THR A 222 2.31 29.30 9.05
N ASP A 223 3.25 28.96 9.94
CA ASP A 223 3.85 27.63 9.98
C ASP A 223 2.84 26.58 10.45
N LEU A 224 2.02 26.90 11.45
CA LEU A 224 0.92 26.03 11.89
C LEU A 224 -0.08 25.78 10.75
N ILE A 225 -0.45 26.80 9.98
CA ILE A 225 -1.33 26.66 8.81
C ILE A 225 -0.68 25.72 7.77
N ARG A 226 0.64 25.85 7.53
CA ARG A 226 1.36 24.95 6.62
C ARG A 226 1.36 23.51 7.11
N PHE A 227 1.57 23.26 8.40
CA PHE A 227 1.51 21.89 8.95
C PHE A 227 0.11 21.28 8.84
N VAL A 228 -0.95 22.07 9.05
CA VAL A 228 -2.33 21.62 8.80
C VAL A 228 -2.54 21.32 7.31
N ALA A 229 -2.04 22.17 6.42
CA ALA A 229 -2.11 21.94 4.97
C ALA A 229 -1.36 20.65 4.57
N ILE A 230 -0.15 20.41 5.10
CA ILE A 230 0.61 19.17 4.92
C ILE A 230 -0.23 17.98 5.39
N SER A 231 -0.78 18.02 6.60
CA SER A 231 -1.64 16.94 7.14
C SER A 231 -2.80 16.56 6.20
N LEU A 232 -3.49 17.56 5.65
CA LEU A 232 -4.66 17.39 4.77
C LEU A 232 -4.29 17.04 3.33
N THR A 233 -3.03 17.19 2.93
CA THR A 233 -2.57 16.92 1.56
C THR A 233 -1.52 15.82 1.55
N THR A 234 -0.25 16.16 1.78
CA THR A 234 0.92 15.31 1.54
C THR A 234 1.25 14.38 2.72
N GLY A 235 0.73 14.67 3.91
CA GLY A 235 0.91 13.91 5.15
C GLY A 235 -0.13 12.80 5.36
N ALA A 236 -0.95 12.94 6.41
CA ALA A 236 -1.87 11.89 6.86
C ALA A 236 -2.93 11.52 5.82
N ALA A 237 -3.46 12.50 5.08
CA ALA A 237 -4.45 12.28 4.01
C ALA A 237 -3.89 11.41 2.88
N ALA A 238 -2.76 11.81 2.30
CA ALA A 238 -2.09 11.03 1.26
C ALA A 238 -1.70 9.64 1.75
N LEU A 239 -1.17 9.51 2.96
CA LEU A 239 -0.78 8.20 3.49
C LEU A 239 -2.00 7.27 3.66
N LEU A 240 -3.13 7.79 4.13
CA LEU A 240 -4.36 7.01 4.27
C LEU A 240 -4.85 6.49 2.91
N LEU A 241 -4.87 7.35 1.89
CA LEU A 241 -5.22 6.95 0.51
C LEU A 241 -4.20 5.95 -0.05
N TYR A 242 -2.90 6.21 0.16
CA TYR A 242 -1.82 5.34 -0.28
C TYR A 242 -1.98 3.93 0.30
N TYR A 243 -2.30 3.81 1.60
CA TYR A 243 -2.54 2.52 2.22
C TYR A 243 -3.83 1.83 1.76
N GLN A 244 -4.87 2.58 1.40
CA GLN A 244 -6.05 2.01 0.76
C GLN A 244 -5.67 1.36 -0.58
N GLY A 245 -4.92 2.08 -1.44
CA GLY A 245 -4.44 1.53 -2.71
C GLY A 245 -3.45 0.37 -2.54
N LEU A 246 -2.46 0.53 -1.65
CA LEU A 246 -1.41 -0.45 -1.41
C LEU A 246 -1.95 -1.76 -0.82
N SER A 247 -3.01 -1.71 -0.02
CA SER A 247 -3.66 -2.93 0.51
C SER A 247 -4.20 -3.85 -0.58
N HIS A 248 -4.50 -3.31 -1.77
CA HIS A 248 -5.03 -4.04 -2.93
C HIS A 248 -4.04 -4.18 -4.09
N THR A 249 -2.82 -3.66 -3.94
CA THR A 249 -1.80 -3.60 -5.01
C THR A 249 -0.52 -4.31 -4.58
N ARG A 250 0.10 -5.09 -5.47
CA ARG A 250 1.43 -5.67 -5.21
C ARG A 250 2.49 -4.57 -5.09
N ALA A 251 3.53 -4.78 -4.29
CA ALA A 251 4.54 -3.75 -4.03
C ALA A 251 5.25 -3.29 -5.31
N HIS A 252 5.65 -4.22 -6.18
CA HIS A 252 6.32 -3.86 -7.45
C HIS A 252 5.41 -3.10 -8.43
N ILE A 253 4.09 -3.19 -8.30
CA ILE A 253 3.15 -2.41 -9.12
C ILE A 253 2.93 -1.05 -8.48
N ALA A 254 2.72 -1.01 -7.16
CA ALA A 254 2.52 0.22 -6.41
C ALA A 254 3.69 1.20 -6.62
N THR A 255 4.94 0.73 -6.58
CA THR A 255 6.09 1.61 -6.80
C THR A 255 6.17 2.19 -8.22
N ILE A 256 5.64 1.50 -9.23
CA ILE A 256 5.53 2.05 -10.59
C ILE A 256 4.39 3.05 -10.66
N ALA A 257 3.27 2.79 -9.97
CA ALA A 257 2.19 3.76 -9.82
C ALA A 257 2.64 5.04 -9.09
N GLU A 258 3.52 4.93 -8.09
CA GLU A 258 4.09 6.07 -7.37
C GLU A 258 4.90 7.03 -8.26
N LEU A 259 5.39 6.57 -9.42
CA LEU A 259 6.05 7.44 -10.40
C LEU A 259 5.14 8.53 -10.97
N SER A 260 3.82 8.47 -10.70
CA SER A 260 2.86 9.54 -11.01
C SER A 260 2.93 10.72 -10.05
N PHE A 261 3.80 10.71 -9.03
CA PHE A 261 3.87 11.81 -8.06
C PHE A 261 3.91 13.21 -8.68
N PRO A 262 4.55 13.50 -9.84
CA PRO A 262 4.56 14.85 -10.41
C PRO A 262 3.24 15.27 -11.08
N LEU A 263 2.27 14.36 -11.26
CA LEU A 263 1.10 14.57 -12.10
C LEU A 263 0.25 15.77 -11.64
N VAL A 264 0.01 15.91 -10.34
CA VAL A 264 -0.73 17.07 -9.80
C VAL A 264 0.05 18.36 -10.00
N SER A 265 1.38 18.37 -9.83
CA SER A 265 2.19 19.57 -10.11
C SER A 265 2.13 19.98 -11.58
N VAL A 266 2.12 19.01 -12.51
CA VAL A 266 1.91 19.28 -13.94
C VAL A 266 0.53 19.89 -14.19
N ILE A 267 -0.52 19.34 -13.56
CA ILE A 267 -1.89 19.89 -13.65
C ILE A 267 -1.95 21.31 -13.09
N ILE A 268 -1.35 21.58 -11.93
CA ILE A 268 -1.30 22.92 -11.34
C ILE A 268 -0.58 23.89 -12.28
N GLY A 269 0.56 23.49 -12.85
CA GLY A 269 1.37 24.31 -13.74
C GLY A 269 0.65 24.79 -15.00
N ILE A 270 -0.31 24.03 -15.54
CA ILE A 270 -1.09 24.40 -16.74
C ILE A 270 -2.35 25.21 -16.43
N THR A 271 -2.59 25.54 -15.15
CA THR A 271 -3.78 26.30 -14.71
C THR A 271 -3.37 27.68 -14.19
N ALA A 272 -4.37 28.52 -13.92
CA ALA A 272 -4.17 29.80 -13.24
C ALA A 272 -3.60 29.65 -11.81
N LEU A 273 -3.53 28.43 -11.27
CA LEU A 273 -2.94 28.13 -9.96
C LEU A 273 -1.42 27.96 -10.01
N ASN A 274 -0.77 28.14 -11.16
CA ASN A 274 0.69 28.05 -11.28
C ASN A 274 1.38 29.07 -10.35
N PRO A 275 2.14 28.63 -9.33
CA PRO A 275 2.80 29.54 -8.38
C PRO A 275 3.94 30.34 -9.01
N TYR A 276 4.37 29.98 -10.22
CA TYR A 276 5.46 30.63 -10.95
C TYR A 276 4.98 31.65 -12.00
N GLY A 277 3.68 31.94 -12.08
CA GLY A 277 3.11 32.94 -12.97
C GLY A 277 2.03 32.41 -13.90
N ALA A 278 2.10 32.76 -15.20
CA ALA A 278 1.09 32.38 -16.17
C ALA A 278 0.99 30.85 -16.36
N PRO A 279 -0.18 30.31 -16.77
CA PRO A 279 -0.34 28.90 -17.11
C PRO A 279 0.71 28.45 -18.13
N GLN A 280 1.37 27.33 -17.87
CA GLN A 280 2.36 26.74 -18.76
C GLN A 280 1.69 25.90 -19.86
N SER A 281 2.31 25.84 -21.03
CA SER A 281 1.94 24.87 -22.06
C SER A 281 2.76 23.59 -21.90
N LEU A 282 2.13 22.43 -22.09
CA LEU A 282 2.84 21.15 -22.09
C LEU A 282 3.49 20.91 -23.44
N SER A 283 4.76 20.51 -23.41
CA SER A 283 5.43 19.99 -24.59
C SER A 283 4.84 18.64 -25.03
N ALA A 284 5.00 18.29 -26.31
CA ALA A 284 4.61 16.98 -26.82
C ALA A 284 5.28 15.82 -26.05
N TYR A 285 6.52 16.02 -25.58
CA TYR A 285 7.24 15.06 -24.75
C TYR A 285 6.58 14.85 -23.38
N GLN A 286 6.13 15.91 -22.72
CA GLN A 286 5.44 15.80 -21.42
C GLN A 286 4.09 15.08 -21.57
N ILE A 287 3.33 15.39 -22.62
CA ILE A 287 2.07 14.69 -22.93
C ILE A 287 2.33 13.21 -23.20
N ALA A 288 3.31 12.89 -24.06
CA ALA A 288 3.70 11.51 -24.33
C ALA A 288 4.16 10.80 -23.05
N GLY A 289 4.92 11.48 -22.18
CA GLY A 289 5.36 10.96 -20.89
C GLY A 289 4.21 10.54 -19.97
N ILE A 290 3.18 11.40 -19.85
CA ILE A 290 1.96 11.11 -19.09
C ILE A 290 1.26 9.88 -19.66
N ILE A 291 1.06 9.83 -20.99
CA ILE A 291 0.38 8.71 -21.65
C ILE A 291 1.15 7.41 -21.43
N LEU A 292 2.47 7.41 -21.62
CA LEU A 292 3.33 6.24 -21.43
C LEU A 292 3.29 5.75 -19.99
N LEU A 293 3.36 6.64 -19.01
CA LEU A 293 3.31 6.30 -17.60
C LEU A 293 1.95 5.64 -17.24
N ILE A 294 0.83 6.30 -17.58
CA ILE A 294 -0.51 5.79 -17.28
C ILE A 294 -0.74 4.44 -17.98
N ALA A 295 -0.39 4.34 -19.27
CA ALA A 295 -0.54 3.10 -20.03
C ALA A 295 0.29 1.96 -19.44
N SER A 296 1.52 2.24 -19.00
CA SER A 296 2.40 1.25 -18.37
C SER A 296 1.84 0.75 -17.05
N VAL A 297 1.39 1.66 -16.17
CA VAL A 297 0.77 1.30 -14.88
C VAL A 297 -0.47 0.44 -15.13
N LEU A 298 -1.34 0.85 -16.06
CA LEU A 298 -2.53 0.09 -16.45
C LEU A 298 -2.17 -1.31 -16.93
N ARG A 299 -1.23 -1.43 -17.88
CA ARG A 299 -0.81 -2.72 -18.44
C ARG A 299 -0.21 -3.64 -17.39
N ILE A 300 0.69 -3.14 -16.55
CA ILE A 300 1.26 -3.91 -15.43
C ILE A 300 0.17 -4.38 -14.46
N SER A 301 -0.80 -3.50 -14.16
CA SER A 301 -1.93 -3.83 -13.28
C SER A 301 -2.83 -4.91 -13.86
N PHE A 302 -3.05 -4.94 -15.18
CA PHE A 302 -3.83 -6.00 -15.82
C PHE A 302 -3.12 -7.36 -15.83
N LEU A 303 -1.80 -7.40 -15.95
CA LEU A 303 -1.00 -8.65 -15.92
C LEU A 303 -1.07 -9.38 -14.57
N GLN A 304 -1.56 -8.70 -13.53
CA GLN A 304 -1.88 -9.30 -12.25
C GLN A 304 -3.01 -10.35 -12.35
N GLN A 305 -3.92 -10.25 -13.32
CA GLN A 305 -5.07 -11.17 -13.46
C GLN A 305 -4.69 -12.53 -14.01
N SER A 306 -3.61 -12.65 -14.79
CA SER A 306 -3.33 -13.86 -15.58
C SER A 306 -2.27 -14.80 -15.00
N SER A 307 -1.55 -14.42 -13.94
CA SER A 307 -0.24 -15.03 -13.62
C SER A 307 -0.10 -15.73 -12.27
N SER A 308 -1.15 -15.88 -11.48
CA SER A 308 -1.12 -16.82 -10.36
C SER A 308 -1.74 -18.15 -10.81
N PRO A 309 -0.96 -19.24 -11.01
CA PRO A 309 -1.56 -20.55 -11.19
C PRO A 309 -2.46 -20.82 -9.98
N PRO A 310 -3.67 -21.34 -10.18
CA PRO A 310 -4.63 -21.47 -9.09
C PRO A 310 -4.04 -22.39 -8.02
N VAL A 311 -4.14 -22.00 -6.76
CA VAL A 311 -3.63 -22.84 -5.65
C VAL A 311 -4.48 -24.11 -5.62
N ARG A 312 -3.86 -25.25 -5.89
CA ARG A 312 -4.52 -26.56 -5.85
C ARG A 312 -4.17 -27.26 -4.54
N VAL A 313 -5.19 -27.68 -3.83
CA VAL A 313 -5.09 -28.35 -2.54
C VAL A 313 -5.73 -29.71 -2.69
N VAL A 314 -4.95 -30.77 -2.55
CA VAL A 314 -5.48 -32.13 -2.46
C VAL A 314 -5.53 -32.53 -1.01
N GLY A 315 -6.70 -32.92 -0.52
CA GLY A 315 -6.89 -33.29 0.88
C GLY A 315 -8.07 -34.22 1.09
N GLU A 316 -8.09 -34.85 2.26
CA GLU A 316 -9.17 -35.75 2.68
C GLU A 316 -10.28 -34.95 3.37
N VAL A 317 -11.53 -35.27 3.04
CA VAL A 317 -12.69 -34.65 3.69
C VAL A 317 -12.88 -35.26 5.08
N MET A 318 -12.69 -34.42 6.09
CA MET A 318 -12.84 -34.76 7.50
C MET A 318 -14.27 -34.50 7.99
N ARG A 319 -14.64 -35.23 9.03
CA ARG A 319 -15.87 -34.98 9.78
C ARG A 319 -15.62 -33.83 10.75
N GLY A 320 -16.24 -32.68 10.51
CA GLY A 320 -16.21 -31.53 11.43
C GLY A 320 -17.38 -31.54 12.43
N THR A 321 -17.56 -30.43 13.14
CA THR A 321 -18.67 -30.22 14.10
C THR A 321 -20.06 -30.13 13.46
N ALA A 322 -20.12 -30.10 12.11
CA ALA A 322 -21.33 -29.97 11.30
C ALA A 322 -22.16 -28.70 11.57
N ASP A 323 -21.55 -27.66 12.14
CA ASP A 323 -22.24 -26.40 12.46
C ASP A 323 -22.74 -25.66 11.22
N GLY A 324 -21.98 -25.69 10.12
CA GLY A 324 -22.43 -25.13 8.85
C GLY A 324 -23.77 -25.72 8.38
N LYS A 325 -23.96 -27.04 8.54
CA LYS A 325 -25.23 -27.70 8.18
C LYS A 325 -26.40 -27.16 9.00
N LYS A 326 -26.21 -26.92 10.30
CA LYS A 326 -27.24 -26.33 11.19
C LYS A 326 -27.59 -24.88 10.80
N LEU A 327 -26.65 -24.18 10.15
CA LEU A 327 -26.82 -22.81 9.67
C LEU A 327 -27.35 -22.72 8.22
N GLY A 328 -27.63 -23.85 7.57
CA GLY A 328 -28.05 -23.91 6.16
C GLY A 328 -26.91 -23.77 5.14
N PHE A 329 -25.66 -23.89 5.58
CA PHE A 329 -24.44 -23.80 4.78
C PHE A 329 -23.55 -25.03 5.02
N PRO A 330 -23.90 -26.21 4.46
CA PRO A 330 -23.08 -27.40 4.66
C PRO A 330 -21.66 -27.18 4.11
N THR A 331 -20.65 -27.38 4.95
CA THR A 331 -19.22 -27.26 4.56
C THR A 331 -18.52 -28.62 4.65
N ALA A 332 -17.66 -28.89 3.67
CA ALA A 332 -16.69 -29.96 3.72
C ALA A 332 -15.39 -29.43 4.34
N ASN A 333 -14.93 -30.06 5.42
CA ASN A 333 -13.67 -29.70 6.07
C ASN A 333 -12.56 -30.51 5.41
N ILE A 334 -11.55 -29.86 4.84
CA ILE A 334 -10.46 -30.54 4.15
C ILE A 334 -9.22 -30.55 5.03
N LYS A 335 -8.66 -31.73 5.28
CA LYS A 335 -7.41 -31.85 6.02
C LYS A 335 -6.26 -31.30 5.18
N LEU A 336 -5.59 -30.28 5.70
CA LEU A 336 -4.37 -29.77 5.12
C LEU A 336 -3.17 -30.61 5.59
N SER A 337 -2.30 -30.98 4.66
CA SER A 337 -1.03 -31.65 4.99
C SER A 337 0.03 -30.66 5.48
N LYS A 338 -0.08 -29.38 5.08
CA LYS A 338 0.76 -28.25 5.47
C LYS A 338 -0.07 -26.96 5.45
N SER A 339 0.33 -25.96 6.22
CA SER A 339 -0.25 -24.63 6.10
C SER A 339 -0.03 -24.07 4.70
N LEU A 340 -1.04 -23.41 4.15
CA LEU A 340 -0.98 -22.80 2.84
C LEU A 340 -0.48 -21.35 2.98
N ASP A 341 0.34 -20.91 2.03
CA ASP A 341 0.72 -19.52 1.85
C ASP A 341 -0.44 -18.73 1.20
N LEU A 342 -1.58 -18.75 1.87
CA LEU A 342 -2.80 -18.04 1.52
C LEU A 342 -3.14 -17.08 2.65
N VAL A 343 -3.66 -15.92 2.30
CA VAL A 343 -4.21 -14.98 3.29
C VAL A 343 -5.42 -15.64 3.97
N HIS A 344 -5.59 -15.45 5.28
CA HIS A 344 -6.82 -15.92 5.92
C HIS A 344 -8.02 -15.15 5.37
N GLY A 345 -8.97 -15.87 4.77
CA GLY A 345 -10.16 -15.26 4.20
C GLY A 345 -11.06 -16.21 3.45
N VAL A 346 -11.96 -15.61 2.68
CA VAL A 346 -12.97 -16.27 1.88
C VAL A 346 -12.59 -16.16 0.41
N TYR A 347 -12.75 -17.25 -0.33
CA TYR A 347 -12.33 -17.41 -1.71
C TYR A 347 -13.42 -18.06 -2.56
N ALA A 348 -13.46 -17.71 -3.85
CA ALA A 348 -14.13 -18.52 -4.86
C ALA A 348 -13.24 -19.72 -5.20
N CYS A 349 -13.84 -20.90 -5.35
CA CYS A 349 -13.10 -22.12 -5.63
C CYS A 349 -13.86 -23.11 -6.52
N GLU A 350 -13.12 -24.03 -7.12
CA GLU A 350 -13.62 -25.24 -7.74
C GLU A 350 -13.20 -26.44 -6.89
N VAL A 351 -14.06 -27.45 -6.80
CA VAL A 351 -13.83 -28.70 -6.08
C VAL A 351 -14.03 -29.87 -7.03
N THR A 352 -12.98 -30.64 -7.25
CA THR A 352 -13.03 -31.86 -8.07
C THR A 352 -13.18 -33.07 -7.16
N ILE A 353 -14.24 -33.84 -7.39
CA ILE A 353 -14.61 -35.05 -6.64
C ILE A 353 -14.92 -36.15 -7.63
N ASP A 354 -14.20 -37.27 -7.58
CA ASP A 354 -14.36 -38.40 -8.49
C ASP A 354 -14.41 -37.98 -9.97
N GLY A 355 -13.53 -37.05 -10.37
CA GLY A 355 -13.44 -36.52 -11.74
C GLY A 355 -14.53 -35.49 -12.13
N LYS A 356 -15.46 -35.15 -11.24
CA LYS A 356 -16.46 -34.09 -11.47
C LYS A 356 -16.10 -32.82 -10.73
N THR A 357 -16.11 -31.70 -11.44
CA THR A 357 -15.83 -30.37 -10.88
C THR A 357 -17.11 -29.66 -10.48
N TYR A 358 -17.12 -29.16 -9.24
CA TYR A 358 -18.20 -28.37 -8.65
C TYR A 358 -17.68 -26.99 -8.28
N GLN A 359 -18.56 -25.99 -8.30
CA GLN A 359 -18.23 -24.65 -7.82
C GLN A 359 -18.50 -24.54 -6.32
N GLY A 360 -17.76 -23.68 -5.63
CA GLY A 360 -17.97 -23.44 -4.20
C GLY A 360 -17.34 -22.17 -3.67
N VAL A 361 -17.56 -21.95 -2.38
CA VAL A 361 -16.91 -20.90 -1.59
C VAL A 361 -16.04 -21.55 -0.52
N LEU A 362 -14.78 -21.17 -0.48
CA LEU A 362 -13.77 -21.65 0.46
C LEU A 362 -13.59 -20.61 1.58
N HIS A 363 -13.58 -21.07 2.82
CA HIS A 363 -13.07 -20.34 3.97
C HIS A 363 -11.73 -20.95 4.40
N TYR A 364 -10.69 -20.12 4.46
CA TYR A 364 -9.37 -20.49 4.98
C TYR A 364 -9.00 -19.58 6.16
N GLY A 365 -8.81 -20.14 7.34
CA GLY A 365 -8.43 -19.40 8.55
C GLY A 365 -9.24 -19.81 9.79
N PRO A 366 -8.96 -19.19 10.95
CA PRO A 366 -9.64 -19.52 12.20
C PRO A 366 -11.10 -19.05 12.20
N ARG A 367 -12.01 -19.85 12.76
CA ARG A 367 -13.38 -19.39 13.02
C ARG A 367 -13.44 -18.57 14.30
N LEU A 368 -13.16 -17.27 14.17
CA LEU A 368 -13.10 -16.35 15.32
C LEU A 368 -14.40 -16.28 16.14
N VAL A 369 -15.56 -16.53 15.52
CA VAL A 369 -16.87 -16.57 16.21
C VAL A 369 -17.00 -17.79 17.13
N PHE A 370 -16.23 -18.85 16.88
CA PHE A 370 -16.24 -20.11 17.63
C PHE A 370 -14.99 -20.28 18.50
N GLY A 371 -14.14 -19.25 18.63
CA GLY A 371 -12.97 -19.27 19.51
C GLY A 371 -11.81 -20.16 19.04
N GLU A 372 -11.80 -20.59 17.78
CA GLU A 372 -10.78 -21.48 17.24
C GLU A 372 -9.46 -20.73 16.95
N SER A 373 -8.33 -21.33 17.32
CA SER A 373 -6.97 -20.80 17.04
C SER A 373 -6.35 -21.35 15.77
N GLU A 374 -6.69 -22.58 15.40
CA GLU A 374 -6.13 -23.26 14.23
C GLU A 374 -6.88 -22.89 12.94
N PRO A 375 -6.17 -22.69 11.82
CA PRO A 375 -6.80 -22.37 10.55
C PRO A 375 -7.57 -23.57 9.99
N GLN A 376 -8.86 -23.38 9.75
CA GLN A 376 -9.70 -24.38 9.07
C GLN A 376 -9.74 -24.12 7.57
N PHE A 377 -9.82 -25.20 6.79
CA PHE A 377 -10.00 -25.16 5.34
C PHE A 377 -11.34 -25.80 4.99
N GLU A 378 -12.33 -24.94 4.73
CA GLU A 378 -13.73 -25.34 4.62
C GLU A 378 -14.35 -24.90 3.33
N VAL A 379 -14.96 -25.83 2.60
CA VAL A 379 -15.62 -25.51 1.35
C VAL A 379 -17.11 -25.76 1.44
N ASN A 380 -17.90 -24.72 1.18
CA ASN A 380 -19.32 -24.88 0.86
C ASN A 380 -19.45 -25.11 -0.65
N ILE A 381 -19.80 -26.34 -1.02
CA ILE A 381 -19.94 -26.77 -2.41
C ILE A 381 -21.37 -26.46 -2.87
N PHE A 382 -21.51 -25.73 -3.98
CA PHE A 382 -22.81 -25.34 -4.51
C PHE A 382 -23.53 -26.52 -5.16
N SER A 383 -24.86 -26.56 -4.98
CA SER A 383 -25.75 -27.58 -5.58
C SER A 383 -25.30 -29.01 -5.30
N PHE A 384 -24.73 -29.27 -4.12
CA PHE A 384 -24.15 -30.55 -3.75
C PHE A 384 -24.84 -31.15 -2.52
N ASN A 385 -25.37 -32.38 -2.67
CA ASN A 385 -26.13 -33.07 -1.62
C ASN A 385 -25.65 -34.51 -1.35
N LYS A 386 -24.35 -34.79 -1.53
CA LYS A 386 -23.78 -36.13 -1.30
C LYS A 386 -22.90 -36.14 -0.05
N LYS A 387 -22.83 -37.29 0.63
CA LYS A 387 -21.85 -37.53 1.71
C LYS A 387 -20.52 -37.91 1.09
N ILE A 388 -19.45 -37.21 1.45
CA ILE A 388 -18.11 -37.37 0.89
C ILE A 388 -17.01 -37.52 1.95
N TYR A 389 -17.37 -37.84 3.20
CA TYR A 389 -16.39 -38.06 4.27
C TYR A 389 -15.40 -39.17 3.89
N GLY A 390 -14.11 -38.96 4.19
CA GLY A 390 -13.02 -39.87 3.85
C GLY A 390 -12.60 -39.86 2.38
N LYS A 391 -13.31 -39.12 1.50
CA LYS A 391 -12.89 -38.98 0.10
C LYS A 391 -11.75 -37.97 -0.01
N LYS A 392 -10.81 -38.26 -0.92
CA LYS A 392 -9.84 -37.28 -1.40
C LYS A 392 -10.53 -36.36 -2.39
N VAL A 393 -10.35 -35.06 -2.21
CA VAL A 393 -10.86 -34.03 -3.13
C VAL A 393 -9.73 -33.08 -3.49
N GLU A 394 -9.80 -32.53 -4.70
CA GLU A 394 -8.93 -31.43 -5.13
C GLU A 394 -9.71 -30.12 -5.08
N VAL A 395 -9.20 -29.14 -4.35
CA VAL A 395 -9.76 -27.79 -4.28
C VAL A 395 -8.83 -26.84 -5.02
N THR A 396 -9.35 -26.24 -6.08
CA THR A 396 -8.66 -25.23 -6.88
C THR A 396 -9.15 -23.84 -6.44
N VAL A 397 -8.31 -23.10 -5.73
CA VAL A 397 -8.59 -21.72 -5.30
C VAL A 397 -8.52 -20.79 -6.52
N LYS A 398 -9.59 -20.04 -6.79
CA LYS A 398 -9.69 -19.18 -7.97
C LYS A 398 -9.43 -17.71 -7.65
N ASP A 399 -10.21 -17.12 -6.75
CA ASP A 399 -10.09 -15.69 -6.43
C ASP A 399 -10.45 -15.38 -4.98
N PHE A 400 -9.87 -14.31 -4.44
CA PHE A 400 -10.11 -13.84 -3.08
C PHE A 400 -11.34 -12.93 -3.01
N ILE A 401 -12.21 -13.19 -2.06
CA ILE A 401 -13.44 -12.43 -1.83
C ILE A 401 -13.22 -11.38 -0.75
N ARG A 402 -12.74 -11.79 0.43
CA ARG A 402 -12.53 -10.91 1.60
C ARG A 402 -11.69 -11.59 2.70
N PRO A 403 -11.06 -10.83 3.62
CA PRO A 403 -10.38 -11.41 4.79
C PRO A 403 -11.37 -12.04 5.78
N THR A 404 -10.85 -12.86 6.70
CA THR A 404 -11.61 -13.33 7.87
C THR A 404 -11.98 -12.15 8.76
N ARG A 405 -13.12 -12.24 9.45
CA ARG A 405 -13.61 -11.17 10.32
C ARG A 405 -14.48 -11.73 11.44
N GLN A 406 -14.53 -11.00 12.54
CA GLN A 406 -15.44 -11.31 13.65
C GLN A 406 -16.86 -10.84 13.33
N PHE A 407 -17.84 -11.55 13.88
CA PHE A 407 -19.25 -11.23 13.74
C PHE A 407 -19.88 -11.14 15.12
N SER A 408 -20.70 -10.12 15.34
CA SER A 408 -21.41 -9.89 16.60
C SER A 408 -22.50 -10.94 16.88
N SER A 409 -22.95 -11.69 15.86
CA SER A 409 -23.94 -12.75 16.01
C SER A 409 -23.89 -13.79 14.89
N LYS A 410 -24.47 -14.96 15.14
CA LYS A 410 -24.65 -16.02 14.12
C LYS A 410 -25.44 -15.53 12.90
N GLN A 411 -26.44 -14.67 13.11
CA GLN A 411 -27.23 -14.10 12.01
C GLN A 411 -26.39 -13.17 11.12
N ALA A 412 -25.48 -12.38 11.71
CA ALA A 412 -24.57 -11.52 10.95
C ALA A 412 -23.61 -12.35 10.10
N LEU A 413 -23.11 -13.48 10.63
CA LEU A 413 -22.30 -14.44 9.88
C LEU A 413 -23.07 -15.02 8.69
N ILE A 414 -24.30 -15.53 8.91
CA ILE A 414 -25.14 -16.10 7.84
C ILE A 414 -25.39 -15.10 6.71
N ARG A 415 -25.72 -13.86 7.06
CA ARG A 415 -25.95 -12.80 6.06
C ARG A 415 -24.71 -12.58 5.19
N GLU A 416 -23.53 -12.66 5.78
CA GLU A 416 -22.30 -12.50 5.01
C GLU A 416 -21.97 -13.71 4.16
N MET A 417 -22.12 -14.94 4.69
CA MET A 417 -21.92 -16.16 3.91
C MET A 417 -22.81 -16.19 2.65
N ARG A 418 -24.05 -15.67 2.74
CA ARG A 418 -24.92 -15.49 1.58
C ARG A 418 -24.34 -14.52 0.55
N LYS A 419 -23.79 -13.39 0.99
CA LYS A 419 -23.12 -12.42 0.11
C LYS A 419 -21.89 -13.04 -0.54
N ASP A 420 -21.08 -13.75 0.24
CA ASP A 420 -19.88 -14.43 -0.24
C ASP A 420 -20.22 -15.45 -1.33
N ALA A 421 -21.29 -16.24 -1.14
CA ALA A 421 -21.76 -17.20 -2.15
C ALA A 421 -22.23 -16.52 -3.45
N VAL A 422 -22.92 -15.38 -3.37
CA VAL A 422 -23.32 -14.60 -4.55
C VAL A 422 -22.10 -14.05 -5.30
N VAL A 423 -21.12 -13.52 -4.56
CA VAL A 423 -19.87 -13.01 -5.15
C VAL A 423 -19.08 -14.15 -5.79
N ALA A 424 -18.94 -15.29 -5.11
CA ALA A 424 -18.25 -16.47 -5.63
C ALA A 424 -18.88 -16.95 -6.94
N LYS A 425 -20.22 -17.06 -7.02
CA LYS A 425 -20.92 -17.43 -8.26
C LYS A 425 -20.62 -16.46 -9.40
N LYS A 426 -20.63 -15.14 -9.15
CA LYS A 426 -20.30 -14.14 -10.17
C LYS A 426 -18.85 -14.27 -10.67
N ILE A 427 -17.91 -14.52 -9.76
CA ILE A 427 -16.49 -14.74 -10.11
C ILE A 427 -16.35 -15.99 -10.98
N LEU A 428 -16.96 -17.10 -10.58
CA LEU A 428 -16.84 -18.40 -11.25
C LEU A 428 -17.64 -18.51 -12.56
N GLN A 429 -18.54 -17.56 -12.85
CA GLN A 429 -19.21 -17.42 -14.15
C GLN A 429 -18.42 -16.56 -15.14
N ALA A 430 -17.46 -15.76 -14.65
CA ALA A 430 -16.66 -14.84 -15.46
C ALA A 430 -15.29 -15.44 -15.87
N ILE A 431 -15.05 -16.70 -15.50
CA ILE A 431 -13.89 -17.54 -15.83
C ILE A 431 -14.40 -18.61 -16.78
#